data_AF-A0AAQ2NG40-F1
#
_entry.id   AF-A0AAQ2NG40-F1
#
_cell.length_a   1.000
_cell.length_b   1.000
_cell.length_c   1.000
_cell.angle_alpha   90.00
_cell.angle_beta   90.00
_cell.angle_gamma   90.00
#
_symmetry.space_group_name_H-M   'P 1'
#
loop_
_entity.id
_entity.type
_entity.pdbx_description
1 polymer ?
#
loop_
_entity_poly.entity_id
_entity_poly.type
_entity_poly.pdbx_seq_one_letter_code
_entity_poly.pdbx_strand_id
1 'polypeptide(L)' 'MKTGCQWHMLPLDLPKWQLVYYYYRKWATLLDFDLLLEKLPKDLFSLRK' A
#
# COMPACT_ATOMS: atom_id res chain seq x y z
N MET A 1 18.76 6.35 -3.44
CA MET A 1 17.66 7.08 -2.76
C MET A 1 16.50 6.12 -2.61
N LYS A 2 16.09 5.78 -1.37
CA LYS A 2 14.91 4.94 -1.11
C LYS A 2 13.67 5.84 -1.00
N THR A 3 13.31 6.50 -2.08
CA THR A 3 12.04 7.23 -2.14
C THR A 3 11.06 6.32 -2.83
N GLY A 4 10.14 5.74 -2.06
CA GLY A 4 8.99 5.05 -2.63
C GLY A 4 8.28 5.96 -3.64
N CYS A 5 7.53 5.37 -4.56
CA CYS A 5 6.75 6.10 -5.55
C CYS A 5 5.94 7.21 -4.86
N GLN A 6 6.16 8.46 -5.27
CA GLN A 6 5.40 9.59 -4.73
C GLN A 6 3.93 9.38 -5.09
N TRP A 7 3.02 9.62 -4.14
CA TRP A 7 1.58 9.47 -4.36
C TRP A 7 1.06 10.26 -5.57
N HIS A 8 1.77 11.32 -5.96
CA HIS A 8 1.43 12.16 -7.11
C HIS A 8 1.81 11.53 -8.45
N MET A 9 2.64 10.47 -8.46
CA MET A 9 3.05 9.72 -9.65
C MET A 9 2.22 8.44 -9.87
N LEU A 10 1.01 8.39 -9.32
CA LEU A 10 0.09 7.28 -9.58
C LEU A 10 -0.29 7.27 -11.08
N PRO A 11 -0.36 6.08 -11.71
CA PRO A 11 -0.88 5.93 -13.07
C PRO A 11 -2.24 6.61 -13.25
N LEU A 12 -2.48 7.20 -14.42
CA LEU A 12 -3.77 7.86 -14.73
C LEU A 12 -4.96 6.89 -14.72
N ASP A 13 -4.70 5.59 -14.84
CA ASP A 13 -5.71 4.53 -14.77
C ASP A 13 -6.32 4.39 -13.38
N LEU A 14 -5.67 4.95 -12.35
CA LEU A 14 -6.17 4.97 -10.99
C LEU A 14 -6.92 6.27 -10.70
N PRO A 15 -7.92 6.23 -9.79
CA PRO A 15 -8.60 7.44 -9.35
C PRO A 15 -7.59 8.40 -8.72
N LYS A 16 -7.97 9.68 -8.62
CA LYS A 16 -7.13 10.75 -8.05
C LYS A 16 -6.43 10.27 -6.77
N TRP A 17 -5.14 10.59 -6.66
CA TRP A 17 -4.27 10.12 -5.56
C TRP A 17 -4.85 10.37 -4.16
N GLN A 18 -5.65 11.43 -3.98
CA GLN A 18 -6.34 11.74 -2.73
C GLN A 18 -7.33 10.65 -2.31
N LEU A 19 -8.07 10.08 -3.28
CA LEU A 19 -9.02 9.00 -3.05
C LEU A 19 -8.26 7.71 -2.70
N VAL A 20 -7.21 7.39 -3.47
CA VAL A 20 -6.34 6.24 -3.22
C VAL A 20 -5.72 6.33 -1.83
N TYR A 21 -5.22 7.51 -1.45
CA TYR A 21 -4.63 7.75 -0.14
C TYR A 21 -5.66 7.67 0.99
N TYR A 22 -6.88 8.17 0.78
CA TYR A 22 -7.97 8.07 1.75
C TYR A 22 -8.32 6.62 2.08
N TYR A 23 -8.51 5.78 1.05
CA TYR A 23 -8.77 4.36 1.26
C TYR A 23 -7.55 3.62 1.83
N TYR A 24 -6.34 3.90 1.33
CA TYR A 24 -5.10 3.36 1.91
C TYR A 24 -5.01 3.65 3.41
N ARG A 25 -5.23 4.90 3.82
CA ARG A 25 -5.20 5.29 5.24
C ARG A 25 -6.26 4.56 6.04
N LYS A 26 -7.50 4.52 5.54
CA LYS A 26 -8.61 3.80 6.18
C LYS A 26 -8.29 2.32 6.38
N TRP A 27 -7.65 1.69 5.39
CA TRP A 27 -7.26 0.28 5.41
C TRP A 27 -6.06 0.04 6.33
N ALA A 28 -5.06 0.94 6.31
CA ALA A 28 -3.91 0.88 7.19
C ALA A 28 -4.24 1.12 8.67
N THR A 29 -5.31 1.89 8.96
CA THR A 29 -5.79 2.07 10.35
C THR A 29 -6.68 0.93 10.85
N LEU A 30 -7.16 0.06 9.97
CA LEU A 30 -7.83 -1.16 10.40
C LEU A 30 -6.74 -2.13 10.86
N LEU A 31 -6.69 -2.39 12.16
CA LEU A 31 -5.75 -3.33 12.84
C LEU A 31 -5.68 -4.71 12.15
N ASP A 32 -6.71 -5.06 11.36
CA ASP A 32 -6.77 -6.23 10.50
C ASP A 32 -5.66 -6.30 9.44
N PHE A 33 -5.14 -5.18 8.94
CA PHE A 33 -4.11 -5.23 7.91
C PHE A 33 -2.79 -5.79 8.44
N ASP A 34 -2.41 -5.47 9.68
CA ASP A 34 -1.23 -6.05 10.32
C ASP A 34 -1.42 -7.56 10.57
N LEU A 35 -2.61 -7.97 11.01
CA LEU A 35 -2.93 -9.39 11.23
C LEU A 35 -3.00 -10.18 9.91
N LEU A 36 -3.50 -9.54 8.84
CA LEU A 36 -3.54 -10.09 7.48
C LEU A 36 -2.12 -10.18 6.89
N LEU A 37 -1.28 -9.18 7.13
CA LEU A 37 0.12 -9.17 6.74
C LEU A 37 0.93 -10.23 7.48
N GLU A 38 0.63 -10.47 8.77
CA GLU A 38 1.24 -11.53 9.56
C GLU A 38 0.89 -12.93 9.01
N LYS A 39 -0.34 -13.10 8.52
CA LYS A 39 -0.80 -14.34 7.87
C LYS A 39 -0.31 -14.52 6.45
N LEU A 40 0.23 -13.49 5.80
CA LEU A 40 0.76 -13.61 4.45
C LEU A 40 2.12 -14.32 4.50
N PRO A 41 2.35 -15.36 3.69
CA PRO A 41 3.65 -16.03 3.64
C PRO A 41 4.74 -14.99 3.34
N LYS A 42 5.72 -14.90 4.24
CA LYS A 42 6.84 -13.95 4.18
C LYS A 42 7.61 -14.02 2.85
N ASP A 43 7.51 -15.14 2.14
CA ASP A 43 8.05 -15.36 0.80
C ASP A 43 7.51 -14.37 -0.25
N LEU A 44 6.27 -13.90 -0.12
CA LEU A 44 5.68 -12.96 -1.06
C LEU A 44 6.27 -11.55 -0.93
N PHE A 45 6.68 -11.16 0.28
CA PHE A 45 7.34 -9.86 0.52
C PHE A 45 8.81 -9.85 0.12
N SER A 46 9.47 -11.01 0.12
CA SER A 46 10.84 -11.17 -0.37
C SER A 46 10.98 -10.86 -1.86
N LEU A 47 9.91 -11.01 -2.65
CA LEU A 47 9.87 -10.73 -4.08
C LEU A 47 9.66 -9.24 -4.43
N ARG A 48 9.46 -8.36 -3.42
CA ARG A 48 9.22 -6.93 -3.60
C ARG A 48 10.48 -6.06 -3.41
N LYS A 49 11.67 -6.66 -3.32
CA LYS A 49 12.95 -5.92 -3.33
C LYS A 49 13.54 -5.82 -4.72
#